data_AF-A0A930SWB1-F1
#
_entry.id   AF-A0A930SWB1-F1
#
_cell.length_a   1.000
_cell.length_b   1.000
_cell.length_c   1.000
_cell.angle_alpha   90.00
_cell.angle_beta   90.00
_cell.angle_gamma   90.00
#
_symmetry.space_group_name_H-M   'P 1'
#
loop_
_entity.id
_entity.type
_entity.pdbx_description
1 polymer ?
#
loop_
_entity_poly.entity_id
_entity_poly.type
_entity_poly.pdbx_seq_one_letter_code
_entity_poly.pdbx_strand_id
1 'polypeptide(L)'
;MSQARDYYGLELEILESDKLSARIQKLRHKGQPLENMDALERKAETLCQRLSYLEDPLRLVEKDAAREAVMLRSESPQNTPEGLLYYELLLSVSGWSELQRVHFIRHTNDKEAADFVLSERLLERLGQDFEQWDIQAKKQLI
;
A
#
# COMPACT_ATOMS: atom_id res chain seq x y z
N MET A 1 -6.53 -17.96 11.83
CA MET A 1 -5.48 -17.33 12.65
C MET A 1 -4.56 -16.63 11.67
N SER A 2 -4.46 -15.29 11.71
CA SER A 2 -3.53 -14.57 10.84
C SER A 2 -2.10 -14.75 11.36
N GLN A 3 -1.14 -14.96 10.44
CA GLN A 3 0.28 -15.09 10.78
C GLN A 3 1.02 -13.88 10.22
N ALA A 4 1.69 -13.11 11.08
CA ALA A 4 2.65 -12.10 10.65
C ALA A 4 3.91 -12.79 10.13
N ARG A 5 4.25 -12.55 8.86
CA ARG A 5 5.52 -12.95 8.26
C ARG A 5 6.21 -11.73 7.68
N ASP A 6 7.53 -11.67 7.85
CA ASP A 6 8.38 -10.69 7.20
C ASP A 6 8.77 -11.23 5.82
N TYR A 7 8.27 -10.57 4.77
CA TYR A 7 8.64 -10.85 3.39
C TYR A 7 9.32 -9.61 2.84
N TYR A 8 10.64 -9.66 2.63
CA TYR A 8 11.38 -8.57 2.00
C TYR A 8 11.18 -7.21 2.69
N GLY A 9 11.11 -7.17 4.02
CA GLY A 9 10.87 -5.94 4.80
C GLY A 9 9.39 -5.54 4.91
N LEU A 10 8.49 -6.42 4.47
CA LEU A 10 7.04 -6.22 4.54
C LEU A 10 6.45 -7.06 5.68
N GLU A 11 5.70 -6.41 6.56
CA GLU A 11 4.87 -7.07 7.55
C GLU A 11 3.51 -7.41 6.92
N LEU A 12 3.22 -8.70 6.76
CA LEU A 12 1.99 -9.18 6.12
C LEU A 12 0.96 -9.68 7.14
N GLU A 13 -0.30 -9.27 6.98
CA GLU A 13 -1.43 -9.93 7.62
C GLU A 13 -1.98 -11.03 6.70
N ILE A 14 -1.42 -12.24 6.86
CA ILE A 14 -1.72 -13.40 6.00
C ILE A 14 -2.89 -14.18 6.56
N LEU A 15 -3.87 -14.48 5.72
CA LEU A 15 -5.00 -15.36 6.04
C LEU A 15 -4.72 -16.80 5.60
N GLU A 16 -4.15 -16.96 4.41
CA GLU A 16 -3.78 -18.24 3.81
C GLU A 16 -2.56 -18.04 2.90
N SER A 17 -1.67 -19.03 2.82
CA SER A 17 -0.52 -18.97 1.91
C SER A 17 -0.11 -20.37 1.48
N ASP A 18 0.42 -20.46 0.26
CA ASP A 18 1.11 -21.63 -0.26
C ASP A 18 2.50 -21.23 -0.80
N LYS A 19 3.11 -22.07 -1.63
CA LYS A 19 4.45 -21.81 -2.20
C LYS A 19 4.45 -20.80 -3.35
N LEU A 20 3.29 -20.42 -3.85
CA LEU A 20 3.14 -19.58 -5.05
C LEU A 20 2.48 -18.25 -4.73
N SER A 21 1.63 -18.19 -3.70
CA SER A 21 0.84 -17.02 -3.37
C SER A 21 0.47 -16.93 -1.90
N ALA A 22 0.15 -15.70 -1.48
CA ALA A 22 -0.44 -15.41 -0.20
C ALA A 22 -1.73 -14.63 -0.40
N ARG A 23 -2.79 -15.08 0.27
CA ARG A 23 -4.02 -14.33 0.49
C ARG A 23 -3.83 -13.49 1.75
N ILE A 24 -3.83 -12.19 1.56
CA ILE A 24 -3.51 -11.21 2.60
C ILE A 24 -4.63 -10.19 2.73
N GLN A 25 -4.81 -9.68 3.94
CA GLN A 25 -5.76 -8.61 4.20
C GLN A 25 -5.06 -7.23 4.20
N LYS A 26 -3.80 -7.22 4.64
CA LYS A 26 -3.02 -6.00 4.85
C LYS A 26 -1.54 -6.25 4.70
N LEU A 27 -0.84 -5.22 4.24
CA LEU A 27 0.60 -5.19 4.15
C LEU A 27 1.12 -3.88 4.73
N ARG A 28 2.17 -3.95 5.54
CA ARG A 28 2.86 -2.78 6.09
C ARG A 28 4.34 -2.82 5.75
N HIS A 29 4.91 -1.64 5.60
CA HIS A 29 6.34 -1.45 5.45
C HIS A 29 6.78 -0.33 6.40
N LYS A 30 7.85 -0.58 7.15
CA LYS A 30 8.49 0.42 7.99
C LYS A 30 9.79 0.89 7.36
N GLY A 31 9.69 1.96 6.59
CA GLY A 31 10.84 2.61 5.98
C GLY A 31 11.46 3.69 6.87
N GLN A 32 12.35 4.47 6.27
CA GLN A 32 12.94 5.62 6.95
C GLN A 32 11.94 6.76 7.08
N PRO A 33 11.97 7.53 8.19
CA PRO A 33 11.25 8.78 8.28
C PRO A 33 11.67 9.73 7.16
N LEU A 34 10.71 10.51 6.68
CA LEU A 34 10.88 11.56 5.68
C LEU A 34 11.04 12.90 6.39
N GLU A 35 11.62 13.86 5.69
CA GLU A 35 11.86 15.19 6.25
C GLU A 35 10.57 16.02 6.37
N ASN A 36 9.69 15.93 5.37
CA ASN A 36 8.51 16.78 5.24
C ASN A 36 7.47 16.18 4.28
N MET A 37 6.34 16.88 4.16
CA MET A 37 5.26 16.52 3.24
C MET A 37 5.72 16.50 1.77
N ASP A 38 6.62 17.38 1.34
CA ASP A 38 7.08 17.39 -0.05
C ASP A 38 7.86 16.10 -0.40
N ALA A 39 8.67 15.60 0.53
CA ALA A 39 9.34 14.30 0.40
C ALA A 39 8.32 13.15 0.36
N LEU A 40 7.24 13.24 1.15
CA LEU A 40 6.15 12.27 1.14
C LEU A 40 5.36 12.28 -0.17
N GLU A 41 5.13 13.44 -0.77
CA GLU A 41 4.47 13.57 -2.08
C GLU A 41 5.32 12.96 -3.19
N ARG A 42 6.64 13.23 -3.21
CA ARG A 42 7.57 12.56 -4.15
C ARG A 42 7.56 11.04 -3.99
N LYS A 43 7.45 10.55 -2.74
CA LYS A 43 7.28 9.11 -2.46
C LYS A 43 6.00 8.58 -3.10
N ALA A 44 4.90 9.29 -2.88
CA ALA A 44 3.58 8.92 -3.41
C ALA A 44 3.59 8.84 -4.93
N GLU A 45 4.12 9.85 -5.61
CA GLU A 45 4.25 9.88 -7.08
C GLU A 45 5.12 8.75 -7.62
N THR A 46 6.25 8.49 -6.96
CA THR A 46 7.14 7.38 -7.33
C THR A 46 6.43 6.03 -7.19
N LEU A 47 5.73 5.81 -6.07
CA LEU A 47 4.99 4.58 -5.84
C LEU A 47 3.80 4.42 -6.80
N CYS A 48 3.08 5.49 -7.17
CA CYS A 48 2.06 5.45 -8.22
C CYS A 48 2.60 4.83 -9.52
N GLN A 49 3.80 5.25 -9.94
CA GLN A 49 4.41 4.78 -11.18
C GLN A 49 4.90 3.34 -11.07
N ARG A 50 5.46 2.97 -9.91
CA ARG A 50 6.09 1.65 -9.72
C ARG A 50 5.07 0.55 -9.47
N LEU A 51 4.00 0.85 -8.73
CA LEU A 51 2.95 -0.10 -8.35
C LEU A 51 1.90 -0.30 -9.46
N SER A 52 2.22 0.05 -10.71
CA SER A 52 1.34 -0.10 -11.88
C SER A 52 1.01 -1.55 -12.24
N TYR A 53 1.58 -2.53 -11.53
CA TYR A 53 1.35 -3.96 -11.71
C TYR A 53 0.29 -4.53 -10.77
N LEU A 54 -0.21 -3.72 -9.82
CA LEU A 54 -1.44 -4.06 -9.12
C LEU A 54 -2.61 -4.07 -10.12
N GLU A 55 -3.71 -4.73 -9.76
CA GLU A 55 -4.88 -4.84 -10.66
C GLU A 55 -5.34 -3.47 -11.17
N ASP A 56 -5.20 -2.43 -10.34
CA ASP A 56 -5.45 -1.04 -10.70
C ASP A 56 -4.24 -0.14 -10.36
N PRO A 57 -3.90 0.83 -11.22
CA PRO A 57 -2.94 1.86 -10.88
C PRO A 57 -3.47 2.73 -9.74
N LEU A 58 -2.56 3.16 -8.86
CA LEU A 58 -2.88 4.05 -7.74
C LEU A 58 -2.73 5.51 -8.16
N ARG A 59 -3.58 6.38 -7.60
CA ARG A 59 -3.46 7.83 -7.70
C ARG A 59 -3.60 8.48 -6.32
N LEU A 60 -2.98 9.64 -6.15
CA LEU A 60 -3.11 10.44 -4.93
C LEU A 60 -4.52 11.01 -4.83
N VAL A 61 -5.20 10.78 -3.70
CA VAL A 61 -6.58 11.24 -3.47
C VAL A 61 -6.73 12.17 -2.26
N GLU A 62 -5.79 12.12 -1.31
CA GLU A 62 -5.86 12.92 -0.08
C GLU A 62 -4.46 13.31 0.42
N LYS A 63 -4.35 14.53 0.93
CA LYS A 63 -3.18 15.06 1.64
C LYS A 63 -3.65 15.59 2.98
N ASP A 64 -3.15 15.03 4.07
CA ASP A 64 -3.48 15.46 5.43
C ASP A 64 -2.19 15.99 6.09
N ALA A 65 -2.01 17.31 6.04
CA ALA A 65 -0.87 17.97 6.66
C ALA A 65 -0.88 17.88 8.20
N ALA A 66 -2.06 17.75 8.82
CA ALA A 66 -2.16 17.64 10.28
C ALA A 66 -1.72 16.25 10.77
N ARG A 67 -1.96 15.20 9.97
CA ARG A 67 -1.51 13.83 10.24
C ARG A 67 -0.18 13.48 9.57
N GLU A 68 0.41 14.42 8.85
CA GLU A 68 1.63 14.23 8.05
C GLU A 68 1.54 12.98 7.16
N ALA A 69 0.41 12.83 6.47
CA ALA A 69 0.06 11.63 5.73
C ALA A 69 -0.57 11.94 4.37
N VAL A 70 -0.43 11.00 3.44
CA VAL A 70 -1.08 11.05 2.13
C VAL A 70 -1.76 9.73 1.84
N MET A 71 -2.89 9.80 1.15
CA MET A 71 -3.68 8.63 0.76
C MET A 71 -3.69 8.46 -0.75
N LEU A 72 -3.37 7.24 -1.18
CA LEU A 72 -3.45 6.77 -2.55
C LEU A 72 -4.59 5.77 -2.68
N ARG A 73 -5.32 5.79 -3.80
CA ARG A 73 -6.38 4.82 -4.11
C ARG A 73 -6.34 4.36 -5.55
N SER A 74 -6.91 3.18 -5.85
CA SER A 74 -7.14 2.74 -7.23
C SER A 74 -7.79 3.86 -8.05
N GLU A 75 -7.25 4.12 -9.24
CA GLU A 75 -7.81 5.08 -10.19
C GLU A 75 -9.15 4.61 -10.75
N SER A 76 -9.26 3.31 -11.02
CA SER A 76 -10.47 2.66 -11.55
C SER A 76 -10.97 1.57 -10.59
N PRO A 77 -11.60 1.92 -9.46
CA PRO A 77 -12.20 0.94 -8.55
C PRO A 77 -13.10 -0.07 -9.28
N GLN A 78 -12.99 -1.34 -8.90
CA GLN A 78 -13.88 -2.39 -9.40
C GLN A 78 -15.30 -2.15 -8.85
N ASN A 79 -16.27 -2.06 -9.75
CA ASN A 79 -17.68 -2.01 -9.36
C ASN A 79 -18.18 -3.41 -9.00
N THR A 80 -18.81 -3.53 -7.84
CA THR A 80 -19.54 -4.73 -7.39
C THR A 80 -21.02 -4.41 -7.24
N PRO A 81 -21.92 -5.40 -7.16
CA PRO A 81 -23.34 -5.15 -6.86
C PRO A 81 -23.56 -4.39 -5.55
N GLU A 82 -22.68 -4.58 -4.56
CA GLU A 82 -22.80 -4.04 -3.21
C GLU A 82 -22.08 -2.69 -3.02
N GLY A 83 -21.13 -2.37 -3.91
CA GLY A 83 -20.45 -1.08 -3.93
C GLY A 83 -19.16 -1.07 -4.76
N LEU A 84 -18.04 -0.67 -4.15
CA LEU A 84 -16.75 -0.51 -4.83
C LEU A 84 -15.66 -1.32 -4.13
N LEU A 85 -14.77 -1.93 -4.90
CA LEU A 85 -13.60 -2.63 -4.40
C LEU A 85 -12.35 -1.93 -4.96
N TYR A 86 -11.44 -1.50 -4.10
CA TYR A 86 -10.25 -0.76 -4.52
C TYR A 86 -9.08 -0.97 -3.56
N TYR A 87 -7.85 -0.73 -4.05
CA TYR A 87 -6.67 -0.62 -3.21
C TYR A 87 -6.60 0.75 -2.55
N GLU A 88 -6.14 0.78 -1.31
CA GLU A 88 -5.82 1.97 -0.55
C GLU A 88 -4.40 1.86 0.01
N LEU A 89 -3.57 2.87 -0.25
CA LEU A 89 -2.19 2.95 0.25
C LEU A 89 -2.01 4.24 1.05
N LEU A 90 -1.82 4.09 2.36
CA LEU A 90 -1.52 5.17 3.28
C LEU A 90 -0.02 5.30 3.44
N LEU A 91 0.52 6.50 3.26
CA LEU A 91 1.92 6.82 3.49
C LEU A 91 2.02 7.93 4.54
N SER A 92 3.02 7.87 5.41
CA SER A 92 3.27 8.91 6.41
C SER A 92 4.72 9.43 6.38
N VAL A 93 4.91 10.67 6.84
CA VAL A 93 6.24 11.25 7.06
C VAL A 93 7.05 10.42 8.06
N SER A 94 6.41 9.72 8.99
CA SER A 94 7.09 8.81 9.92
C SER A 94 7.71 7.56 9.28
N GLY A 95 7.58 7.38 7.96
CA GLY A 95 8.16 6.27 7.20
C GLY A 95 7.28 5.02 7.13
N TRP A 96 6.10 5.05 7.75
CA TRP A 96 5.13 3.95 7.63
C TRP A 96 4.45 3.98 6.27
N SER A 97 4.16 2.79 5.75
CA SER A 97 3.37 2.59 4.55
C SER A 97 2.43 1.40 4.77
N GLU A 98 1.15 1.56 4.49
CA GLU A 98 0.13 0.51 4.67
C GLU A 98 -0.70 0.36 3.40
N LEU A 99 -0.68 -0.83 2.80
CA LEU A 99 -1.49 -1.21 1.64
C LEU A 99 -2.58 -2.19 2.08
N GLN A 100 -3.80 -1.93 1.66
CA GLN A 100 -4.95 -2.83 1.85
C GLN A 100 -5.89 -2.76 0.66
N ARG A 101 -6.78 -3.75 0.53
CA ARG A 101 -7.95 -3.67 -0.34
C ARG A 101 -9.18 -3.35 0.51
N VAL A 102 -10.02 -2.45 0.03
CA VAL A 102 -11.20 -1.95 0.74
C VAL A 102 -12.44 -2.24 -0.09
N HIS A 103 -13.47 -2.77 0.56
CA HIS A 103 -14.82 -2.85 0.02
C HIS A 103 -15.65 -1.71 0.62
N PHE A 104 -15.96 -0.72 -0.21
CA PHE A 104 -16.91 0.32 0.13
C PHE A 104 -18.34 -0.16 -0.15
N ILE A 105 -19.19 -0.10 0.87
CA ILE A 105 -20.56 -0.60 0.83
C ILE A 105 -21.51 0.58 0.60
N ARG A 106 -22.15 0.65 -0.58
CA ARG A 106 -22.89 1.84 -1.01
C ARG A 106 -24.14 2.13 -0.16
N HIS A 107 -24.79 1.09 0.36
CA HIS A 107 -26.07 1.23 1.05
C HIS A 107 -25.93 1.68 2.51
N THR A 108 -24.84 1.31 3.19
CA THR A 108 -24.54 1.77 4.55
C THR A 108 -23.52 2.90 4.61
N ASN A 109 -22.80 3.15 3.49
CA ASN A 109 -21.65 4.06 3.43
C ASN A 109 -20.47 3.57 4.31
N ASP A 110 -20.43 2.28 4.61
CA ASP A 110 -19.35 1.65 5.39
C ASP A 110 -18.18 1.20 4.51
N LYS A 111 -17.07 0.89 5.18
CA LYS A 111 -15.87 0.32 4.57
C LYS A 111 -15.47 -0.93 5.33
N GLU A 112 -15.20 -1.99 4.58
CA GLU A 112 -14.70 -3.25 5.12
C GLU A 112 -13.36 -3.59 4.48
N ALA A 113 -12.51 -4.28 5.25
CA ALA A 113 -11.27 -4.84 4.70
C ALA A 113 -11.62 -5.99 3.76
N ALA A 114 -11.01 -5.97 2.58
CA ALA A 114 -11.14 -7.03 1.60
C ALA A 114 -9.80 -7.75 1.43
N ASP A 115 -9.88 -9.06 1.29
CA ASP A 115 -8.70 -9.88 1.01
C ASP A 115 -8.22 -9.68 -0.42
N PHE A 116 -6.93 -9.86 -0.63
CA PHE A 116 -6.34 -9.89 -1.96
C PHE A 116 -5.22 -10.92 -2.03
N VAL A 117 -4.96 -11.43 -3.23
CA VAL A 117 -3.96 -12.47 -3.46
C VAL A 117 -2.78 -11.85 -4.18
N LEU A 118 -1.58 -12.00 -3.61
CA LEU A 118 -0.33 -11.67 -4.28
C LEU A 118 0.47 -12.96 -4.48
N SER A 119 1.07 -13.10 -5.66
CA SER A 119 2.07 -14.15 -5.86
C SER A 119 3.36 -13.81 -5.12
N GLU A 120 4.19 -14.81 -4.80
CA GLU A 120 5.52 -14.63 -4.21
C GLU A 120 6.37 -13.61 -4.99
N ARG A 121 6.31 -13.67 -6.33
CA ARG A 121 7.01 -12.71 -7.20
C ARG A 121 6.50 -11.27 -7.05
N LEU A 122 5.20 -11.08 -6.84
CA LEU A 122 4.64 -9.74 -6.63
C LEU A 122 4.97 -9.23 -5.23
N LEU A 123 4.99 -10.08 -4.21
CA LEU A 123 5.44 -9.72 -2.87
C LEU A 123 6.90 -9.27 -2.87
N GLU A 124 7.78 -10.02 -3.55
CA GLU A 124 9.18 -9.64 -3.72
C GLU A 124 9.32 -8.29 -4.41
N ARG A 125 8.63 -8.10 -5.54
CA ARG A 125 8.66 -6.83 -6.28
C ARG A 125 8.17 -5.67 -5.42
N LEU A 126 7.09 -5.87 -4.65
CA LEU A 126 6.54 -4.83 -3.77
C LEU A 126 7.52 -4.45 -2.68
N GLY A 127 8.18 -5.42 -2.05
CA GLY A 127 9.24 -5.18 -1.06
C GLY A 127 10.38 -4.36 -1.66
N GLN A 128 10.86 -4.75 -2.85
CA GLN A 128 11.91 -4.02 -3.55
C GLN A 128 11.49 -2.60 -3.94
N ASP A 129 10.23 -2.35 -4.30
CA ASP A 129 9.73 -1.02 -4.63
C ASP A 129 9.74 -0.10 -3.40
N PHE A 130 9.39 -0.63 -2.21
CA PHE A 130 9.49 0.11 -0.95
C PHE A 130 10.93 0.32 -0.49
N GLU A 131 11.79 -0.69 -0.58
CA GLU A 131 13.20 -0.60 -0.17
C GLU A 131 14.00 0.35 -1.07
N GLN A 132 13.76 0.33 -2.39
CA GLN A 132 14.43 1.24 -3.32
C GLN A 132 14.16 2.70 -3.00
N TRP A 133 12.95 3.03 -2.52
CA TRP A 133 12.66 4.38 -2.04
C TRP A 133 13.56 4.76 -0.86
N ASP A 134 13.69 3.88 0.13
CA ASP A 134 14.51 4.15 1.32
C ASP A 134 15.98 4.38 0.97
N ILE A 135 16.50 3.67 -0.04
CA ILE A 135 17.86 3.90 -0.57
C ILE A 135 17.96 5.27 -1.24
N GLN A 136 16.94 5.70 -2.00
CA GLN A 136 16.91 7.01 -2.65
C GLN A 136 16.84 8.15 -1.63
N ALA A 137 16.00 8.01 -0.60
CA ALA A 137 15.86 8.99 0.47
C ALA A 137 17.20 9.21 1.20
N LYS A 138 17.98 8.15 1.46
CA LYS A 138 19.32 8.25 2.06
C LYS A 138 20.31 9.05 1.22
N LYS A 139 20.22 9.00 -0.11
CA LYS A 139 21.13 9.73 -1.01
C LYS A 139 20.81 11.23 -1.10
N GLN A 140 19.62 11.66 -0.71
CA GLN A 140 19.22 13.08 -0.72
C GLN A 140 19.60 13.81 0.58
N LEU A 141 20.11 13.10 1.59
CA LEU A 141 20.50 13.63 2.90
C LEU A 141 22.03 13.80 3.07
N ILE A 142 22.81 13.56 2.02
CA ILE A 142 24.29 13.70 1.98
C ILE A 142 24.64 14.79 0.95
#